data_AF-A0A259JZQ4-F1
#
_entry.id   AF-A0A259JZQ4-F1
#
_cell.length_a   1.000
_cell.length_b   1.000
_cell.length_c   1.000
_cell.angle_alpha   90.00
_cell.angle_beta   90.00
_cell.angle_gamma   90.00
#
_symmetry.space_group_name_H-M   'P 1'
#
loop_
_entity.id
_entity.type
_entity.pdbx_description
1 polymer ?
#
loop_
_entity_poly.entity_id
_entity_poly.type
_entity_poly.pdbx_seq_one_letter_code
_entity_poly.pdbx_strand_id
1 'polypeptide(L)'
;MSVDGELIDRLKPVQNLSRLLVFKLGGTAKLPEMPALAKLPLDPPASRASADVIAAGAKHYARYCAVCHAPAAVGSSVLPDLRRSATLAEKSAWLAVVNDGLLKDNGMASFAGSLTPEQMDAIRQYVIFRANQDKDAGVK
;
A
#
# COMPACT_ATOMS: atom_id res chain seq x y z
N MET A 1 -9.11 -5.40 13.96
CA MET A 1 -7.97 -6.33 13.86
C MET A 1 -6.72 -5.48 13.77
N SER A 2 -5.80 -5.60 14.72
CA SER A 2 -4.47 -5.01 14.58
C SER A 2 -3.70 -5.79 13.52
N VAL A 3 -3.08 -5.08 12.58
CA VAL A 3 -2.22 -5.65 11.55
C VAL A 3 -0.81 -5.21 11.91
N ASP A 4 0.07 -6.17 12.20
CA ASP A 4 1.45 -5.92 12.62
C ASP A 4 2.36 -5.86 11.39
N GLY A 5 2.82 -4.66 11.04
CA GLY A 5 3.73 -4.44 9.91
C GLY A 5 5.10 -5.11 10.09
N GLU A 6 5.58 -5.24 11.33
CA GLU A 6 6.87 -5.88 11.65
C GLU A 6 6.79 -7.39 11.41
N LEU A 7 5.70 -8.03 11.85
CA LEU A 7 5.48 -9.45 11.59
C LEU A 7 5.43 -9.74 10.09
N ILE A 8 4.69 -8.93 9.31
CA ILE A 8 4.60 -9.13 7.86
C ILE A 8 5.96 -8.95 7.16
N ASP A 9 6.76 -7.96 7.55
CA ASP A 9 8.09 -7.77 6.95
C ASP A 9 9.04 -8.94 7.26
N ARG A 10 9.01 -9.45 8.50
CA ARG A 10 9.82 -10.62 8.92
C ARG A 10 9.49 -11.90 8.15
N LEU A 11 8.22 -12.09 7.77
CA LEU A 11 7.79 -13.25 7.01
C LEU A 11 8.27 -13.24 5.55
N LYS A 12 8.93 -12.17 5.09
CA LYS A 12 9.42 -11.95 3.72
C LYS A 12 8.29 -12.08 2.68
N PRO A 13 7.70 -10.97 2.22
CA PRO A 13 6.60 -11.02 1.26
C PRO A 13 6.95 -11.86 0.03
N VAL A 14 6.12 -12.88 -0.25
CA VAL A 14 6.29 -13.73 -1.44
C VAL A 14 5.96 -12.92 -2.67
N GLN A 15 6.89 -12.76 -3.61
CA GLN A 15 6.63 -12.05 -4.85
C GLN A 15 5.68 -12.85 -5.75
N ASN A 16 4.71 -12.16 -6.36
CA ASN A 16 3.89 -12.78 -7.38
C ASN A 16 4.55 -12.63 -8.77
N LEU A 17 5.21 -13.68 -9.24
CA LEU A 17 5.80 -13.75 -10.58
C LEU A 17 4.98 -14.71 -11.44
N SER A 18 4.07 -14.17 -12.24
CA SER A 18 3.15 -14.95 -13.07
C SER A 18 3.89 -15.83 -14.07
N ARG A 19 3.69 -17.15 -14.01
CA ARG A 19 4.30 -18.15 -14.90
C ARG A 19 3.29 -19.26 -15.22
N LEU A 20 3.29 -19.74 -16.46
CA LEU A 20 2.68 -21.03 -16.80
C LEU A 20 3.73 -22.13 -16.55
N LEU A 21 3.48 -23.00 -15.58
CA LEU A 21 4.37 -24.12 -15.26
C LEU A 21 3.78 -25.41 -15.83
N VAL A 22 4.53 -26.08 -16.69
CA VAL A 22 4.13 -27.33 -17.35
C VAL A 22 5.09 -28.44 -16.94
N PHE A 23 4.55 -29.56 -16.49
CA PHE A 23 5.32 -30.66 -15.90
C PHE A 23 5.20 -31.93 -16.76
N LYS A 24 6.23 -32.78 -16.68
CA LYS A 24 6.22 -34.16 -17.20
C LYS A 24 7.02 -35.08 -16.29
N LEU A 25 6.76 -36.38 -16.34
CA LEU A 25 7.58 -37.38 -15.65
C LEU A 25 9.03 -37.29 -16.12
N GLY A 26 9.98 -37.29 -15.17
CA GLY A 26 11.40 -37.13 -15.43
C GLY A 26 11.84 -35.74 -15.89
N GLY A 27 11.01 -34.71 -15.77
CA GLY A 27 11.38 -33.33 -16.11
C GLY A 27 12.52 -32.79 -15.24
N THR A 28 13.51 -32.14 -15.86
CA THR A 28 14.69 -31.56 -15.19
C THR A 28 14.80 -30.04 -15.32
N ALA A 29 13.76 -29.40 -15.85
CA ALA A 29 13.72 -27.95 -16.04
C ALA A 29 13.82 -27.23 -14.68
N LYS A 30 14.59 -26.15 -14.63
CA LYS A 30 14.73 -25.29 -13.45
C LYS A 30 14.08 -23.95 -13.71
N LEU A 31 13.47 -23.38 -12.68
CA LEU A 31 13.02 -22.01 -12.73
C LEU A 31 14.23 -21.08 -12.87
N PRO A 32 14.13 -19.99 -13.65
CA PRO A 32 15.13 -18.94 -13.61
C PRO A 32 15.19 -18.33 -12.21
N GLU A 33 16.34 -17.75 -11.89
CA GLU A 33 16.62 -17.10 -10.61
C GLU A 33 15.54 -16.07 -10.27
N MET A 34 15.24 -15.96 -8.98
CA MET A 34 14.25 -15.01 -8.49
C MET A 34 14.84 -13.60 -8.57
N PRO A 35 14.21 -12.66 -9.29
CA PRO A 35 14.66 -11.27 -9.30
C PRO A 35 14.59 -10.68 -7.88
N ALA A 36 15.52 -9.78 -7.58
CA ALA A 36 15.49 -9.04 -6.33
C ALA A 36 14.18 -8.22 -6.23
N LEU A 37 13.59 -8.19 -5.03
CA LEU A 37 12.42 -7.34 -4.79
C LEU A 37 12.89 -5.88 -4.79
N ALA A 38 12.32 -5.05 -5.65
CA ALA A 38 12.46 -3.62 -5.54
C ALA A 38 11.76 -3.16 -4.24
N LYS A 39 12.53 -2.88 -3.20
CA LYS A 39 12.03 -2.33 -1.94
C LYS A 39 12.11 -0.80 -2.02
N LEU A 40 10.97 -0.15 -2.24
CA LEU A 40 10.87 1.29 -2.05
C LEU A 40 11.16 1.63 -0.57
N PRO A 41 11.86 2.72 -0.25
CA PRO A 41 12.14 3.09 1.13
C PRO A 41 10.84 3.38 1.90
N LEU A 42 10.79 3.02 3.18
CA LEU A 42 9.75 3.47 4.09
C LEU A 42 10.16 4.85 4.65
N ASP A 43 9.89 5.90 3.89
CA ASP A 43 10.21 7.28 4.26
C ASP A 43 9.00 8.22 4.16
N PRO A 44 8.03 8.08 5.09
CA PRO A 44 6.86 8.92 5.08
C PRO A 44 7.17 10.34 5.58
N PRO A 45 6.37 11.34 5.17
CA PRO A 45 6.32 12.62 5.85
C PRO A 45 5.97 12.44 7.33
N ALA A 46 6.29 13.44 8.13
CA ALA A 46 5.99 13.36 9.55
C ALA A 46 4.46 13.46 9.79
N SER A 47 3.92 12.60 10.66
CA SER A 47 2.50 12.63 11.01
C SER A 47 2.17 13.86 11.85
N ARG A 48 1.20 14.69 11.42
CA ARG A 48 0.83 15.96 12.06
C ARG A 48 -0.68 16.16 12.25
N ALA A 49 -1.50 15.31 11.64
CA ALA A 49 -2.95 15.39 11.77
C ALA A 49 -3.42 15.08 13.21
N SER A 50 -4.58 15.62 13.58
CA SER A 50 -5.20 15.29 14.86
C SER A 50 -5.66 13.83 14.91
N ALA A 51 -5.83 13.29 16.12
CA ALA A 51 -6.31 11.93 16.31
C ALA A 51 -7.67 11.69 15.64
N ASP A 52 -8.56 12.68 15.64
CA ASP A 52 -9.88 12.58 15.01
C ASP A 52 -9.79 12.47 13.47
N VAL A 53 -8.89 13.24 12.85
CA VAL A 53 -8.66 13.17 11.40
C VAL A 53 -8.07 11.80 11.02
N ILE A 54 -7.12 11.31 11.80
CA ILE A 54 -6.52 9.99 11.60
C ILE A 54 -7.57 8.89 11.76
N ALA A 55 -8.43 8.98 12.78
CA ALA A 55 -9.50 8.01 13.03
C ALA A 55 -10.57 8.03 11.92
N ALA A 56 -10.94 9.20 11.41
CA ALA A 56 -11.82 9.32 10.25
C ALA A 56 -11.18 8.71 8.99
N GLY A 57 -9.92 9.04 8.73
CA GLY A 57 -9.12 8.46 7.66
C GLY A 57 -9.04 6.94 7.72
N ALA A 58 -8.85 6.37 8.90
CA ALA A 58 -8.83 4.93 9.12
C ALA A 58 -10.15 4.26 8.74
N LYS A 59 -11.29 4.87 9.10
CA LYS A 59 -12.62 4.36 8.73
C LYS A 59 -12.83 4.37 7.23
N HIS A 60 -12.48 5.46 6.55
CA HIS A 60 -12.59 5.55 5.10
C HIS A 60 -11.63 4.58 4.40
N TYR A 61 -10.39 4.47 4.86
CA TYR A 61 -9.40 3.53 4.33
C TYR A 61 -9.91 2.09 4.40
N ALA A 62 -10.44 1.68 5.56
CA ALA A 62 -10.97 0.33 5.77
C ALA A 62 -12.12 0.02 4.80
N ARG A 63 -12.97 1.01 4.50
CA ARG A 63 -14.12 0.85 3.61
C ARG A 63 -13.75 0.85 2.13
N TYR A 64 -12.81 1.68 1.70
CA TYR A 64 -12.57 1.97 0.27
C TYR A 64 -11.24 1.44 -0.26
N CYS A 65 -10.22 1.28 0.60
CA CYS A 65 -8.85 1.02 0.15
C CYS A 65 -8.36 -0.38 0.53
N ALA A 66 -8.75 -0.88 1.71
CA ALA A 66 -8.16 -2.07 2.33
C ALA A 66 -8.34 -3.37 1.52
N VAL A 67 -9.37 -3.47 0.68
CA VAL A 67 -9.60 -4.65 -0.16
C VAL A 67 -8.51 -4.83 -1.23
N CYS A 68 -7.89 -3.74 -1.67
CA CYS A 68 -6.80 -3.74 -2.66
C CYS A 68 -5.44 -3.51 -2.01
N HIS A 69 -5.36 -2.52 -1.12
CA HIS A 69 -4.09 -2.10 -0.49
C HIS A 69 -3.83 -2.74 0.88
N ALA A 70 -4.57 -3.81 1.17
CA ALA A 70 -4.53 -4.60 2.39
C ALA A 70 -4.96 -3.84 3.67
N PRO A 71 -5.36 -4.56 4.73
CA PRO A 71 -5.71 -3.94 6.01
C PRO A 71 -4.58 -3.08 6.59
N ALA A 72 -4.96 -1.95 7.20
CA ALA A 72 -4.06 -1.00 7.85
C ALA A 72 -2.90 -0.44 6.99
N ALA A 73 -3.08 -0.44 5.66
CA ALA A 73 -2.09 -0.03 4.67
C ALA A 73 -0.81 -0.86 4.65
N VAL A 74 -0.80 -2.04 5.29
CA VAL A 74 0.32 -2.97 5.23
C VAL A 74 0.22 -3.76 3.93
N GLY A 75 0.70 -3.15 2.84
CA GLY A 75 0.55 -3.68 1.50
C GLY A 75 1.16 -5.07 1.28
N SER A 76 0.70 -5.73 0.21
CA SER A 76 1.24 -7.01 -0.24
C SER A 76 2.30 -6.81 -1.33
N SER A 77 2.80 -7.91 -1.88
CA SER A 77 3.67 -7.93 -3.06
C SER A 77 2.91 -7.87 -4.39
N VAL A 78 1.57 -7.85 -4.37
CA VAL A 78 0.72 -7.88 -5.57
C VAL A 78 0.28 -6.48 -5.97
N LEU A 79 -0.18 -5.67 -5.01
CA LEU A 79 -0.57 -4.27 -5.22
C LEU A 79 0.30 -3.35 -4.36
N PRO A 80 0.46 -2.06 -4.75
CA PRO A 80 1.37 -1.16 -4.06
C PRO A 80 1.09 -1.01 -2.55
N ASP A 81 2.17 -1.08 -1.76
CA ASP A 81 2.17 -0.70 -0.34
C ASP A 81 2.12 0.82 -0.22
N LEU A 82 0.95 1.34 0.16
CA LEU A 82 0.71 2.77 0.20
C LEU A 82 1.58 3.50 1.23
N ARG A 83 2.11 2.82 2.25
CA ARG A 83 3.04 3.42 3.22
C ARG A 83 4.34 3.90 2.58
N ARG A 84 4.68 3.34 1.41
CA ARG A 84 5.90 3.65 0.64
C ARG A 84 5.62 4.53 -0.58
N SER A 85 4.41 5.06 -0.72
CA SER A 85 4.04 5.90 -1.86
C SER A 85 4.66 7.29 -1.76
N ALA A 86 5.31 7.74 -2.84
CA ALA A 86 5.82 9.11 -2.96
C ALA A 86 4.70 10.16 -2.92
N THR A 87 3.47 9.80 -3.28
CA THR A 87 2.31 10.72 -3.25
C THR A 87 1.90 11.13 -1.85
N LEU A 88 2.39 10.44 -0.80
CA LEU A 88 2.11 10.85 0.58
C LEU A 88 2.69 12.23 0.92
N ALA A 89 3.79 12.62 0.26
CA ALA A 89 4.47 13.90 0.48
C ALA A 89 3.55 15.10 0.21
N GLU A 90 2.82 15.06 -0.91
CA GLU A 90 2.05 16.20 -1.40
C GLU A 90 0.56 15.86 -1.53
N LYS A 91 -0.30 16.68 -0.91
CA LYS A 91 -1.75 16.49 -0.94
C LYS A 91 -2.30 16.48 -2.38
N SER A 92 -1.82 17.39 -3.23
CA SER A 92 -2.24 17.47 -4.63
C SER A 92 -1.86 16.21 -5.41
N ALA A 93 -0.67 15.66 -5.20
CA ALA A 93 -0.22 14.43 -5.84
C ALA A 93 -1.08 13.22 -5.41
N TRP A 94 -1.46 13.15 -4.13
CA TRP A 94 -2.40 12.14 -3.64
C TRP A 94 -3.77 12.27 -4.32
N LEU A 95 -4.35 13.48 -4.34
CA LEU A 95 -5.66 13.73 -4.94
C LEU A 95 -5.66 13.49 -6.45
N ALA A 96 -4.57 13.79 -7.16
CA ALA A 96 -4.45 13.46 -8.58
C ALA A 96 -4.68 11.96 -8.84
N VAL A 97 -4.21 11.08 -7.93
CA VAL A 97 -4.43 9.64 -8.04
C VAL A 97 -5.86 9.26 -7.64
N VAL A 98 -6.30 9.62 -6.43
CA VAL A 98 -7.53 9.07 -5.85
C VAL A 98 -8.80 9.83 -6.24
N ASN A 99 -8.69 11.11 -6.61
CA ASN A 99 -9.79 11.93 -7.10
C ASN A 99 -9.79 11.98 -8.63
N ASP A 100 -8.69 12.43 -9.23
CA ASP A 100 -8.66 12.73 -10.67
C ASP A 100 -8.42 11.47 -11.53
N GLY A 101 -8.09 10.34 -10.90
CA GLY A 101 -7.96 9.06 -11.56
C GLY A 101 -6.70 8.95 -12.42
N LEU A 102 -5.60 9.61 -12.02
CA LEU A 102 -4.32 9.59 -12.75
C LEU A 102 -3.82 8.17 -13.06
N LEU A 103 -4.17 7.18 -12.23
CA LEU A 103 -3.77 5.78 -12.39
C LEU A 103 -4.92 4.84 -12.80
N LYS A 104 -6.03 5.38 -13.33
CA LYS A 104 -7.22 4.59 -13.71
C LYS A 104 -6.91 3.52 -14.76
N ASP A 105 -6.05 3.83 -15.73
CA ASP A 105 -5.68 2.91 -16.80
C ASP A 105 -4.81 1.75 -16.28
N ASN A 106 -4.22 1.92 -15.08
CA ASN A 106 -3.50 0.87 -14.34
C ASN A 106 -4.41 0.14 -13.34
N GLY A 107 -5.72 0.40 -13.34
CA GLY A 107 -6.71 -0.24 -12.47
C GLY A 107 -6.97 0.44 -11.13
N MET A 108 -6.34 1.58 -10.83
CA MET A 108 -6.61 2.34 -9.60
C MET A 108 -7.84 3.24 -9.78
N ALA A 109 -8.93 2.92 -9.07
CA ALA A 109 -10.19 3.64 -9.20
C ALA A 109 -10.12 5.10 -8.73
N SER A 110 -10.88 5.98 -9.40
CA SER A 110 -11.23 7.29 -8.87
C SER A 110 -12.38 7.15 -7.88
N PHE A 111 -12.33 7.95 -6.81
CA PHE A 111 -13.34 7.99 -5.76
C PHE A 111 -14.11 9.33 -5.73
N ALA A 112 -13.99 10.17 -6.77
CA ALA A 112 -14.62 11.50 -6.81
C ALA A 112 -16.15 11.47 -6.59
N GLY A 113 -16.83 10.38 -6.96
CA GLY A 113 -18.26 10.19 -6.72
C GLY A 113 -18.64 9.62 -5.34
N SER A 114 -17.67 9.21 -4.53
CA SER A 114 -17.88 8.45 -3.29
C SER A 114 -17.26 9.09 -2.04
N LEU A 115 -16.26 9.94 -2.22
CA LEU A 115 -15.52 10.61 -1.15
C LEU A 115 -15.30 12.08 -1.51
N THR A 116 -15.27 12.96 -0.51
CA THR A 116 -14.83 14.35 -0.71
C THR A 116 -13.30 14.44 -0.70
N PRO A 117 -12.69 15.50 -1.27
CA PRO A 117 -11.25 15.71 -1.20
C PRO A 117 -10.69 15.72 0.23
N GLU A 118 -11.45 16.20 1.20
CA GLU A 118 -11.09 16.21 2.62
C GLU A 118 -11.06 14.80 3.20
N GLN A 119 -12.04 13.95 2.85
CA GLN A 119 -12.07 12.56 3.27
C GLN A 119 -10.90 11.78 2.64
N MET A 120 -10.58 12.05 1.37
CA MET A 120 -9.43 11.47 0.70
C MET A 120 -8.10 11.90 1.32
N ASP A 121 -7.97 13.16 1.73
CA ASP A 121 -6.80 13.65 2.46
C ASP A 121 -6.73 13.07 3.88
N ALA A 122 -7.86 12.86 4.57
CA ALA A 122 -7.88 12.15 5.84
C ALA A 122 -7.36 10.71 5.70
N ILE A 123 -7.69 10.01 4.60
CA ILE A 123 -7.09 8.70 4.28
C ILE A 123 -5.57 8.83 4.13
N ARG A 124 -5.07 9.84 3.40
CA ARG A 124 -3.63 10.10 3.27
C ARG A 124 -2.97 10.28 4.64
N GLN A 125 -3.57 11.08 5.53
CA GLN A 125 -3.08 11.29 6.89
C GLN A 125 -3.02 9.99 7.69
N TYR A 126 -4.03 9.12 7.55
CA TYR A 126 -4.02 7.81 8.17
C TYR A 126 -2.87 6.92 7.65
N VAL A 127 -2.63 6.90 6.33
CA VAL A 127 -1.52 6.12 5.75
C VAL A 127 -0.16 6.67 6.22
N ILE A 128 0.01 8.00 6.28
CA ILE A 128 1.21 8.64 6.85
C ILE A 128 1.40 8.20 8.31
N PHE A 129 0.35 8.23 9.13
CA PHE A 129 0.41 7.77 10.51
C PHE A 129 0.86 6.31 10.61
N ARG A 130 0.27 5.40 9.83
CA ARG A 130 0.65 3.98 9.79
C ARG A 130 2.10 3.78 9.35
N ALA A 131 2.54 4.51 8.32
CA ALA A 131 3.90 4.44 7.83
C ALA A 131 4.93 4.89 8.88
N ASN A 132 4.63 5.94 9.65
CA ASN A 132 5.50 6.37 10.76
C ASN A 132 5.52 5.33 11.89
N GLN A 133 4.37 4.77 12.27
CA GLN A 133 4.31 3.72 13.29
C GLN A 133 5.20 2.51 12.93
N ASP A 134 5.15 2.07 11.67
CA ASP A 134 5.94 0.93 11.23
C ASP A 134 7.44 1.29 11.08
N LYS A 135 7.76 2.53 10.66
CA LYS A 135 9.14 3.05 10.65
C LYS A 135 9.74 3.09 12.06
N ASP A 136 8.98 3.56 13.05
CA ASP A 136 9.39 3.61 14.45
C ASP A 136 9.55 2.21 15.06
N ALA A 137 8.79 1.23 14.57
CA ALA A 137 8.93 -0.19 14.91
C ALA A 137 10.11 -0.89 14.19
N GLY A 138 10.88 -0.17 13.37
CA GLY A 138 12.08 -0.70 12.72
C GLY A 138 11.84 -1.45 11.41
N VAL A 139 10.64 -1.34 10.82
CA VAL A 139 10.38 -1.85 9.46
C VAL A 139 11.24 -1.08 8.46
N LYS A 140 11.90 -1.80 7.54
CA LYS A 140 12.80 -1.21 6.53
C LYS A 140 12.16 -1.21 5.15
#